data_AF-A0A535I3F4-F1
#
_entry.id   AF-A0A535I3F4-F1
#
_cell.length_a   1.000
_cell.length_b   1.000
_cell.length_c   1.000
_cell.angle_alpha   90.00
_cell.angle_beta   90.00
_cell.angle_gamma   90.00
#
_symmetry.space_group_name_H-M   'P 1'
#
loop_
_entity.id
_entity.type
_entity.pdbx_description
1 polymer ?
#
loop_
_entity_poly.entity_id
_entity_poly.type
_entity_poly.pdbx_seq_one_letter_code
_entity_poly.pdbx_strand_id
1 'polypeptide(L)'
;MAVYMVERELPGITLEQLGGAQRAAIETSHRFSDEGKPVRYIRSTYVPGEAKCMCLFEAPSAQRVKEVNEAAQIPFSRIVEALDLTPNA
;
A
#
# COMPACT_ATOMS: atom_id res chain seq x y z
N MET A 1 -4.05 14.81 5.00
CA MET A 1 -4.56 13.55 4.43
C MET A 1 -4.46 12.47 5.50
N ALA A 2 -5.35 11.49 5.50
CA ALA A 2 -5.32 10.39 6.47
C ALA A 2 -4.39 9.27 5.97
N VAL A 3 -3.94 8.42 6.88
CA VAL A 3 -3.20 7.21 6.54
C VAL A 3 -4.16 6.03 6.45
N TYR A 4 -3.96 5.19 5.45
CA TYR A 4 -4.71 3.96 5.23
C TYR A 4 -3.76 2.79 5.17
N MET A 5 -4.12 1.70 5.82
CA MET A 5 -3.44 0.42 5.76
C MET A 5 -4.16 -0.51 4.79
N VAL A 6 -3.40 -1.05 3.85
CA VAL A 6 -3.80 -2.11 2.94
C VAL A 6 -3.22 -3.41 3.47
N GLU A 7 -4.08 -4.38 3.76
CA GLU A 7 -3.65 -5.72 4.15
C GLU A 7 -3.75 -6.70 3.00
N ARG A 8 -2.76 -7.58 2.89
CA ARG A 8 -2.64 -8.57 1.84
C ARG A 8 -2.23 -9.91 2.43
N GLU A 9 -2.89 -10.98 2.00
CA GLU A 9 -2.46 -12.36 2.23
C GLU A 9 -1.66 -12.83 1.02
N LEU A 10 -0.42 -13.24 1.24
CA LEU A 10 0.58 -13.53 0.21
C LEU A 10 1.27 -14.89 0.48
N PRO A 11 0.51 -16.00 0.56
CA PRO A 11 1.10 -17.31 0.79
C PRO A 11 2.06 -17.70 -0.35
N GLY A 12 3.28 -18.11 0.02
CA GLY A 12 4.30 -18.56 -0.95
C GLY A 12 4.96 -17.45 -1.77
N ILE A 13 4.76 -16.17 -1.42
CA ILE A 13 5.40 -15.06 -2.14
C ILE A 13 6.92 -15.06 -1.94
N THR A 14 7.67 -14.78 -3.02
CA THR A 14 9.11 -14.57 -2.96
C THR A 14 9.45 -13.11 -2.63
N LEU A 15 10.67 -12.85 -2.15
CA LEU A 15 11.13 -11.48 -1.92
C LEU A 15 11.16 -10.64 -3.21
N GLU A 16 11.44 -11.27 -4.35
CA GLU A 16 11.42 -10.62 -5.66
C GLU A 16 10.00 -10.17 -6.04
N GLN A 17 9.01 -11.05 -5.88
CA GLN A 17 7.60 -10.74 -6.10
C GLN A 17 7.11 -9.64 -5.16
N LEU A 18 7.50 -9.70 -3.88
CA LEU A 18 7.18 -8.65 -2.90
C LEU A 18 7.78 -7.29 -3.32
N GLY A 19 9.04 -7.27 -3.76
CA GLY A 19 9.70 -6.07 -4.27
C GLY A 19 9.04 -5.54 -5.55
N GLY A 20 8.61 -6.43 -6.45
CA GLY A 20 7.83 -6.06 -7.63
C GLY A 20 6.50 -5.40 -7.29
N ALA A 21 5.74 -5.99 -6.37
CA ALA A 21 4.48 -5.43 -5.89
C ALA A 21 4.68 -4.06 -5.20
N GLN A 22 5.76 -3.91 -4.43
CA GLN A 22 6.10 -2.62 -3.81
C GLN A 22 6.40 -1.56 -4.86
N ARG A 23 7.22 -1.86 -5.87
CA ARG A 23 7.53 -0.92 -6.96
C ARG A 23 6.26 -0.50 -7.72
N ALA A 24 5.41 -1.46 -8.10
CA ALA A 24 4.16 -1.17 -8.78
C ALA A 24 3.23 -0.24 -7.98
N ALA A 25 3.16 -0.42 -6.65
CA ALA A 25 2.40 0.47 -5.77
C ALA A 25 2.97 1.89 -5.73
N ILE A 26 4.29 2.03 -5.66
CA ILE A 26 4.99 3.33 -5.65
C ILE A 26 4.76 4.06 -6.98
N GLU A 27 5.06 3.41 -8.10
CA GLU A 27 4.94 3.98 -9.45
C GLU A 27 3.51 4.40 -9.77
N THR A 28 2.53 3.55 -9.43
CA THR A 28 1.12 3.87 -9.63
C THR A 28 0.65 5.03 -8.76
N SER A 29 1.14 5.11 -7.52
CA SER A 29 0.81 6.23 -6.61
C SER A 29 1.36 7.56 -7.14
N HIS A 30 2.60 7.56 -7.65
CA HIS A 30 3.19 8.73 -8.30
C HIS A 30 2.38 9.16 -9.52
N ARG A 31 2.10 8.24 -10.45
CA ARG A 31 1.29 8.52 -11.63
C ARG A 31 -0.08 9.11 -11.28
N PHE A 32 -0.77 8.54 -10.29
CA PHE A 32 -2.06 9.08 -9.83
C PHE A 32 -1.92 10.50 -9.30
N SER A 33 -0.91 10.77 -8.48
CA SER A 33 -0.68 12.11 -7.94
C SER A 33 -0.37 13.12 -9.05
N ASP A 34 0.41 12.73 -10.05
CA ASP A 34 0.70 13.56 -11.24
C ASP A 34 -0.55 13.82 -12.08
N GLU A 35 -1.50 12.88 -12.12
CA GLU A 35 -2.83 13.03 -12.74
C GLU A 35 -3.84 13.82 -11.88
N GLY A 36 -3.42 14.43 -10.76
CA GLY A 36 -4.29 15.19 -9.85
C GLY A 36 -5.16 14.32 -8.93
N LYS A 37 -4.81 13.04 -8.77
CA LYS A 37 -5.45 12.08 -7.85
C LYS A 37 -4.51 11.80 -6.67
N PRO A 38 -4.48 12.65 -5.65
CA PRO A 38 -3.43 12.62 -4.63
C PRO A 38 -3.44 11.31 -3.82
N VAL A 39 -2.28 10.65 -3.78
CA VAL A 39 -2.03 9.42 -3.03
C VAL A 39 -0.52 9.17 -2.91
N ARG A 40 -0.03 8.88 -1.71
CA ARG A 40 1.40 8.62 -1.46
C ARG A 40 1.60 7.26 -0.83
N TYR A 41 2.45 6.43 -1.43
CA TYR A 41 2.96 5.23 -0.77
C TYR A 41 3.94 5.64 0.35
N ILE A 42 3.75 5.13 1.57
CA ILE A 42 4.62 5.46 2.71
C ILE A 42 5.65 4.35 2.91
N ARG A 43 5.18 3.16 3.30
CA ARG A 43 6.03 2.02 3.66
C ARG A 43 5.22 0.72 3.67
N SER A 44 5.92 -0.40 3.75
CA SER A 44 5.30 -1.71 3.96
C SER A 44 6.03 -2.51 5.01
N THR A 45 5.28 -3.39 5.68
CA THR A 45 5.82 -4.43 6.56
C THR A 45 5.28 -5.76 6.10
N TYR A 46 6.18 -6.71 5.83
CA TYR A 46 5.83 -8.10 5.56
C TYR A 46 6.13 -8.94 6.80
N VAL A 47 5.20 -9.79 7.19
CA VAL A 47 5.30 -10.71 8.32
C VAL A 47 5.38 -12.14 7.76
N PRO A 48 6.59 -12.72 7.60
CA PRO A 48 6.74 -14.04 6.97
C PRO A 48 5.97 -15.15 7.66
N GLY A 49 5.89 -15.12 9.00
CA GLY A 49 5.19 -16.14 9.79
C GLY A 49 3.67 -16.14 9.60
N GLU A 50 3.09 -15.05 9.09
CA GLU A 50 1.66 -14.95 8.78
C GLU A 50 1.39 -14.90 7.27
N ALA A 51 2.44 -14.87 6.44
CA ALA A 51 2.36 -14.57 5.01
C ALA A 51 1.53 -13.32 4.71
N LYS A 52 1.65 -12.28 5.55
CA LYS A 52 0.87 -11.03 5.41
C LYS A 52 1.75 -9.83 5.10
N CYS A 53 1.25 -8.95 4.26
CA CYS A 53 1.85 -7.65 3.99
C CYS A 53 0.89 -6.52 4.36
N MET A 54 1.37 -5.56 5.14
CA MET A 54 0.68 -4.32 5.47
C MET A 54 1.38 -3.17 4.75
N CYS A 55 0.68 -2.50 3.84
CA CYS A 55 1.19 -1.31 3.13
C CYS A 55 0.45 -0.07 3.61
N LEU A 56 1.19 0.98 3.96
CA LEU A 56 0.63 2.27 4.39
C LEU A 56 0.64 3.26 3.23
N PHE A 57 -0.49 3.93 3.05
CA PHE A 57 -0.70 4.97 2.05
C PHE A 57 -1.28 6.22 2.72
N GLU A 58 -0.85 7.40 2.29
CA GLU A 58 -1.49 8.67 2.62
C GLU A 58 -2.43 9.06 1.48
N ALA A 59 -3.71 9.33 1.78
CA ALA A 59 -4.72 9.63 0.78
C ALA A 59 -5.89 10.45 1.35
N PRO A 60 -6.75 11.06 0.51
CA PRO A 60 -7.97 11.71 0.97
C PRO A 60 -9.08 10.72 1.38
N SER A 61 -9.04 9.46 0.91
CA SER A 61 -10.06 8.45 1.21
C SER A 61 -9.55 7.02 1.00
N ALA A 62 -10.17 6.04 1.65
CA ALA A 62 -9.92 4.61 1.40
C ALA A 62 -10.22 4.23 -0.06
N GLN A 63 -11.20 4.88 -0.68
CA GLN A 63 -11.56 4.69 -2.09
C GLN A 63 -10.40 5.06 -3.03
N ARG A 64 -9.65 6.13 -2.73
CA ARG A 64 -8.47 6.49 -3.53
C ARG A 64 -7.38 5.42 -3.44
N VAL A 65 -7.15 4.86 -2.26
CA VAL A 65 -6.18 3.79 -2.05
C VAL A 65 -6.60 2.52 -2.77
N LYS A 66 -7.90 2.21 -2.77
CA LYS A 66 -8.48 1.11 -3.55
C LYS A 66 -8.15 1.25 -5.04
N GLU A 67 -8.45 2.40 -5.63
CA GLU A 67 -8.21 2.67 -7.06
C GLU A 67 -6.73 2.49 -7.44
N VAL A 68 -5.81 2.92 -6.59
CA VAL A 68 -4.36 2.72 -6.81
C VAL A 68 -3.98 1.24 -6.79
N ASN A 69 -4.48 0.47 -5.82
CA ASN A 69 -4.14 -0.95 -5.72
C ASN A 69 -4.74 -1.75 -6.88
N GLU A 70 -5.95 -1.42 -7.31
CA GLU A 70 -6.59 -2.00 -8.51
C GLU A 70 -5.82 -1.64 -9.78
N ALA A 71 -5.43 -0.38 -9.95
CA ALA A 71 -4.64 0.07 -11.11
C ALA A 71 -3.22 -0.53 -11.14
N ALA A 72 -2.63 -0.78 -9.97
CA ALA A 72 -1.34 -1.47 -9.85
C ALA A 72 -1.46 -3.00 -9.99
N GLN A 73 -2.68 -3.53 -10.13
CA GLN A 73 -2.99 -4.96 -10.18
C GLN A 73 -2.47 -5.75 -8.97
N ILE A 74 -2.50 -5.14 -7.77
CA ILE A 74 -2.04 -5.77 -6.54
C ILE A 74 -3.24 -6.25 -5.74
N PRO A 75 -3.34 -7.56 -5.41
CA PRO A 75 -4.42 -8.07 -4.59
C PRO A 75 -4.35 -7.51 -3.16
N PHE A 76 -5.51 -7.31 -2.54
CA PHE A 76 -5.65 -6.89 -1.14
C PHE A 76 -6.89 -7.51 -0.52
N SER A 77 -6.83 -7.77 0.79
CA SER A 77 -7.93 -8.33 1.57
C SER A 77 -8.81 -7.22 2.16
N ARG A 78 -8.20 -6.12 2.64
CA ARG A 78 -8.92 -4.98 3.18
C ARG A 78 -8.11 -3.69 3.13
N ILE A 79 -8.84 -2.57 3.18
CA ILE A 79 -8.30 -1.21 3.28
C ILE A 79 -8.99 -0.53 4.46
N VAL A 80 -8.22 -0.07 5.44
CA VAL A 80 -8.72 0.55 6.66
C VAL A 80 -7.95 1.83 6.96
N GLU A 81 -8.59 2.83 7.56
CA GLU A 81 -7.87 3.99 8.09
C GLU A 81 -6.96 3.54 9.25
N ALA A 82 -5.76 4.12 9.34
CA ALA A 82 -4.74 3.74 10.31
C ALA A 82 -4.02 4.98 10.85
N LEU A 83 -3.44 4.85 12.05
CA LEU A 83 -2.54 5.85 12.61
C LEU A 83 -1.09 5.39 12.41
N ASP A 84 -0.32 6.16 11.64
CA ASP A 84 1.12 5.91 11.45
C ASP A 84 1.92 6.56 12.59
N LEU A 85 2.11 5.80 13.69
CA LEU A 85 2.82 6.26 14.89
C LEU A 85 4.34 6.13 14.72
N THR A 86 4.93 6.92 13.83
CA THR A 86 6.39 7.02 13.71
C THR A 86 6.93 7.81 14.92
N PRO A 87 7.89 7.25 15.71
CA PRO A 87 8.49 7.99 16.82
C PRO A 87 9.12 9.30 16.33
N ASN A 88 8.92 10.39 17.07
CA ASN A 88 9.70 11.60 16.84
C ASN A 88 11.16 11.28 17.17
N ALA A 89 12.05 11.46 16.20
CA ALA A 89 13.49 11.34 16.37
C ALA A 89 14.03 12.42 17.32
#